data_AF-A0A0M2GH34-F1
#
_entry.id   AF-A0A0M2GH34-F1
#
_cell.length_a   1.000
_cell.length_b   1.000
_cell.length_c   1.000
_cell.angle_alpha   90.00
_cell.angle_beta   90.00
_cell.angle_gamma   90.00
#
_symmetry.space_group_name_H-M   'P 1'
#
loop_
_entity.id
_entity.type
_entity.pdbx_description
1 polymer ?
#
loop_
_entity_poly.entity_id
_entity_poly.type
_entity_poly.pdbx_seq_one_letter_code
_entity_poly.pdbx_strand_id
1 'polypeptide(L)'
;MTSNDTAVLRVAGRPVGRYVTRPELPARLSPRPYLHPVTTLAGTAVTELAPADHAHHLGVGVAVPDVEGFNFWGGRTYVRDQGPTELDNHGSQRHIAFQLRDPDGFVEELRWVSPGGELLRERRTVAATELTDRAWALDLTFSLTNVTGNPLSIGSPATNGRPGAAYGGFFWRARKESAAPEVFTAGADGEEKVHGSPADWLALRGGTWTLVFAGATEQTRRDPWFVRTEEYPGVGSSLAYDERVPLPPGETVVRRVVTVVADGRLDRDAAASLVRKAVSP
;
A
#
# COMPACT_ATOMS: atom_id res chain seq x y z
N MET A 1 18.49 -1.90 22.39
CA MET A 1 17.05 -1.72 22.12
C MET A 1 16.83 -0.28 21.69
N THR A 2 16.99 0.01 20.40
CA THR A 2 16.50 1.28 19.83
C THR A 2 14.99 1.15 19.77
N SER A 3 14.28 1.92 20.60
CA SER A 3 12.82 1.99 20.58
C SER A 3 12.32 2.13 19.13
N ASN A 4 11.36 1.28 18.72
CA ASN A 4 10.64 1.44 17.47
C ASN A 4 9.91 2.78 17.50
N ASP A 5 10.53 3.82 16.92
CA ASP A 5 9.89 5.14 16.82
C ASP A 5 8.58 4.98 16.06
N THR A 6 7.48 5.17 16.81
CA THR A 6 6.12 4.93 16.35
C THR A 6 5.39 6.26 16.36
N ALA A 7 4.94 6.73 15.19
CA ALA A 7 4.03 7.86 15.11
C ALA A 7 2.58 7.39 15.30
N VAL A 8 1.73 8.24 15.89
CA VAL A 8 0.31 7.97 16.04
C VAL A 8 -0.45 9.00 15.22
N LEU A 9 -1.14 8.55 14.18
CA LEU A 9 -2.03 9.37 13.38
C LEU A 9 -3.34 9.57 14.12
N ARG A 10 -3.86 10.79 14.07
CA ARG A 10 -5.05 11.23 14.77
C ARG A 10 -5.96 12.03 13.84
N VAL A 11 -7.26 11.85 14.05
CA VAL A 11 -8.33 12.63 13.41
C VAL A 11 -9.18 13.23 14.53
N ALA A 12 -9.34 14.54 14.55
CA ALA A 12 -10.03 15.27 15.62
C ALA A 12 -9.56 14.84 17.03
N GLY A 13 -8.24 14.63 17.19
CA GLY A 13 -7.61 14.16 18.44
C GLY A 13 -7.74 12.66 18.73
N ARG A 14 -8.58 11.91 18.00
CA ARG A 14 -8.77 10.46 18.17
C ARG A 14 -7.68 9.68 17.42
N PRO A 15 -6.99 8.71 18.04
CA PRO A 15 -6.01 7.89 17.34
C PRO A 15 -6.70 6.99 16.32
N VAL A 16 -6.22 7.01 15.07
CA VAL A 16 -6.77 6.19 13.97
C VAL A 16 -5.72 5.30 13.29
N GLY A 17 -4.43 5.53 13.56
CA GLY A 17 -3.36 4.75 12.97
C GLY A 17 -2.08 4.79 13.80
N ARG A 18 -1.29 3.72 13.76
CA ARG A 18 0.09 3.70 14.27
C ARG A 18 1.06 3.43 13.13
N TYR A 19 2.09 4.25 13.02
CA TYR A 19 3.11 4.15 12.00
C TYR A 19 4.44 3.69 12.60
N VAL A 20 4.93 2.53 12.20
CA VAL A 20 6.19 1.96 12.69
C VAL A 20 7.28 2.26 11.68
N THR A 21 8.29 3.05 12.06
CA THR A 21 9.38 3.50 11.16
C THR A 21 10.53 2.51 11.01
N ARG A 22 10.74 1.62 11.99
CA ARG A 22 11.88 0.70 12.00
C ARG A 22 11.46 -0.65 12.56
N PRO A 23 10.64 -1.44 11.84
CA PRO A 23 10.21 -2.72 12.37
C PRO A 23 11.37 -3.72 12.44
N GLU A 24 11.41 -4.47 13.53
CA GLU A 24 12.36 -5.57 13.72
C GLU A 24 11.82 -6.81 13.01
N LEU A 25 12.18 -6.96 11.74
CA LEU A 25 11.79 -8.09 10.89
C LEU A 25 13.03 -8.81 10.32
N PRO A 26 12.98 -10.14 10.14
CA PRO A 26 14.01 -10.86 9.39
C PRO A 26 14.20 -10.27 7.98
N ALA A 27 15.43 -10.28 7.47
CA ALA A 27 15.78 -9.75 6.15
C ALA A 27 14.90 -10.31 5.02
N ARG A 28 14.60 -11.62 5.07
CA ARG A 28 13.71 -12.30 4.11
C ARG A 28 12.28 -11.75 4.04
N LEU A 29 11.86 -10.90 4.98
CA LEU A 29 10.54 -10.25 4.98
C LEU A 29 10.61 -8.81 4.46
N SER A 30 11.77 -8.37 3.96
CA SER A 30 12.05 -7.01 3.46
C SER A 30 11.57 -5.92 4.42
N PRO A 31 12.30 -5.71 5.55
CA PRO A 31 11.93 -4.75 6.59
C PRO A 31 11.65 -3.36 6.01
N ARG A 32 10.50 -2.77 6.37
CA ARG A 32 10.03 -1.49 5.84
C ARG A 32 8.98 -0.84 6.75
N PRO A 33 8.84 0.49 6.75
CA PRO A 33 7.80 1.14 7.53
C PRO A 33 6.38 0.79 7.09
N TYR A 34 5.46 0.72 8.05
CA TYR A 34 4.06 0.40 7.80
C TYR A 34 3.11 1.08 8.80
N LEU A 35 1.84 1.21 8.40
CA LEU A 35 0.73 1.58 9.29
C LEU A 35 0.01 0.32 9.79
N HIS A 36 0.01 0.10 11.11
CA HIS A 36 -0.81 -0.92 11.77
C HIS A 36 -0.86 -0.71 13.30
N PRO A 37 -2.03 -0.87 13.96
CA PRO A 37 -3.35 -0.98 13.35
C PRO A 37 -3.79 0.37 12.77
N VAL A 38 -4.55 0.31 11.67
CA VAL A 38 -5.44 1.41 11.23
C VAL A 38 -6.86 1.06 11.66
N THR A 39 -7.63 2.04 12.14
CA THR A 39 -8.99 1.83 12.66
C THR A 39 -10.01 2.77 12.04
N THR A 40 -11.28 2.36 12.02
CA THR A 40 -12.41 3.27 11.83
C THR A 40 -12.58 4.20 13.05
N LEU A 41 -13.47 5.21 12.98
CA LEU A 41 -13.71 6.13 14.10
C LEU A 41 -14.40 5.43 15.29
N ALA A 42 -15.16 4.37 15.05
CA ALA A 42 -15.70 3.49 16.08
C ALA A 42 -14.66 2.51 16.67
N GLY A 43 -13.40 2.56 16.24
CA GLY A 43 -12.32 1.73 16.79
C GLY A 43 -12.20 0.33 16.17
N THR A 44 -12.94 0.04 15.09
CA THR A 44 -12.79 -1.23 14.36
C THR A 44 -11.46 -1.22 13.62
N ALA A 45 -10.54 -2.14 13.94
CA ALA A 45 -9.32 -2.31 13.15
C ALA A 45 -9.69 -2.70 11.70
N VAL A 46 -8.94 -2.21 10.72
CA VAL A 46 -9.17 -2.44 9.29
C VAL A 46 -7.91 -2.95 8.56
N THR A 47 -6.89 -3.34 9.32
CA THR A 47 -5.62 -3.87 8.82
C THR A 47 -5.22 -5.13 9.56
N GLU A 48 -4.48 -6.01 8.90
CA GLU A 48 -3.79 -7.16 9.50
C GLU A 48 -2.28 -7.03 9.31
N LEU A 49 -1.50 -7.58 10.25
CA LEU A 49 -0.04 -7.51 10.28
C LEU A 49 0.56 -8.91 10.43
N ALA A 50 1.51 -9.23 9.55
CA ALA A 50 2.33 -10.43 9.56
C ALA A 50 1.54 -11.74 9.85
N PRO A 51 0.44 -12.02 9.12
CA PRO A 51 -0.30 -13.27 9.29
C PRO A 51 0.61 -14.46 8.99
N ALA A 52 0.38 -15.60 9.65
CA ALA A 52 1.30 -16.73 9.65
C ALA A 52 1.62 -17.31 8.25
N ASP A 53 0.64 -17.26 7.35
CA ASP A 53 0.73 -17.69 5.95
C ASP A 53 1.42 -16.65 5.05
N HIS A 54 1.35 -15.38 5.40
CA HIS A 54 1.90 -14.25 4.65
C HIS A 54 2.65 -13.27 5.56
N ALA A 55 3.70 -13.75 6.25
CA ALA A 55 4.43 -12.96 7.26
C ALA A 55 5.04 -11.64 6.74
N HIS A 56 5.18 -11.50 5.42
CA HIS A 56 5.68 -10.29 4.77
C HIS A 56 4.57 -9.26 4.46
N HIS A 57 3.30 -9.52 4.79
CA HIS A 57 2.21 -8.54 4.66
C HIS A 57 2.13 -7.64 5.90
N LEU A 58 2.32 -6.33 5.69
CA LEU A 58 2.51 -5.36 6.77
C LEU A 58 1.49 -4.22 6.69
N GLY A 59 0.26 -4.44 7.19
CA GLY A 59 -0.77 -3.40 7.29
C GLY A 59 -0.92 -2.57 6.00
N VAL A 60 -0.68 -1.27 6.09
CA VAL A 60 -0.66 -0.36 4.93
C VAL A 60 0.74 0.20 4.71
N GLY A 61 1.19 0.24 3.46
CA GLY A 61 2.45 0.87 3.10
C GLY A 61 2.76 0.78 1.61
N VAL A 62 4.03 1.01 1.28
CA VAL A 62 4.56 0.91 -0.08
C VAL A 62 5.56 -0.23 -0.12
N ALA A 63 5.44 -1.14 -1.08
CA ALA A 63 6.35 -2.26 -1.26
C ALA A 63 6.34 -2.72 -2.72
N VAL A 64 7.51 -3.09 -3.25
CA VAL A 64 7.65 -3.51 -4.65
C VAL A 64 8.37 -4.87 -4.69
N PRO A 65 7.82 -5.88 -5.39
CA PRO A 65 8.42 -7.23 -5.42
C PRO A 65 9.71 -7.32 -6.23
N ASP A 66 9.92 -6.37 -7.15
CA ASP A 66 11.06 -6.36 -8.05
C ASP A 66 11.47 -4.92 -8.38
N VAL A 67 12.61 -4.49 -7.85
CA VAL A 67 13.34 -3.29 -8.28
C VAL A 67 14.68 -3.77 -8.79
N GLU A 68 14.84 -3.82 -10.11
CA GLU A 68 16.04 -4.32 -10.78
C GLU A 68 16.54 -5.67 -10.23
N GLY A 69 15.61 -6.61 -10.06
CA GLY A 69 15.88 -7.96 -9.55
C GLY A 69 15.93 -8.08 -8.03
N PHE A 70 15.80 -6.99 -7.27
CA PHE A 70 15.78 -7.00 -5.80
C PHE A 70 14.35 -6.93 -5.24
N ASN A 71 14.10 -7.72 -4.20
CA ASN A 71 12.78 -7.89 -3.60
C ASN A 71 12.59 -6.98 -2.38
N PHE A 72 11.71 -5.98 -2.49
CA PHE A 72 11.33 -5.08 -1.39
C PHE A 72 9.93 -5.39 -0.83
N TRP A 73 9.32 -6.50 -1.25
CA TRP A 73 8.04 -7.01 -0.78
C TRP A 73 8.21 -8.01 0.39
N GLY A 74 9.25 -8.84 0.31
CA GLY A 74 9.51 -9.94 1.23
C GLY A 74 8.97 -11.28 0.72
N GLY A 75 9.32 -12.35 1.44
CA GLY A 75 8.96 -13.72 1.05
C GLY A 75 9.72 -14.20 -0.20
N ARG A 76 9.15 -15.20 -0.87
CA ARG A 76 9.76 -15.79 -2.08
C ARG A 76 9.63 -14.84 -3.27
N THR A 77 10.71 -14.71 -4.03
CA THR A 77 10.72 -13.95 -5.30
C THR A 77 10.12 -14.82 -6.39
N TYR A 78 9.21 -14.27 -7.22
CA TYR A 78 8.70 -15.02 -8.37
C TYR A 78 9.71 -14.95 -9.53
N VAL A 79 10.19 -16.11 -9.95
CA VAL A 79 11.13 -16.26 -11.07
C VAL A 79 10.40 -16.95 -12.23
N ARG A 80 10.50 -16.35 -13.42
CA ARG A 80 9.92 -16.90 -14.65
C ARG A 80 10.35 -18.35 -14.85
N ASP A 81 9.39 -19.21 -15.21
CA ASP A 81 9.59 -20.64 -15.47
C ASP A 81 10.06 -21.49 -14.26
N GLN A 82 10.26 -20.89 -13.08
CA GLN A 82 10.62 -21.59 -11.84
C GLN A 82 9.55 -21.45 -10.75
N GLY A 83 8.75 -20.37 -10.79
CA GLY A 83 7.74 -20.07 -9.79
C GLY A 83 8.31 -19.26 -8.61
N PRO A 84 7.62 -19.24 -7.46
CA PRO A 84 8.16 -18.65 -6.23
C PRO A 84 9.47 -19.35 -5.84
N THR A 85 10.54 -18.61 -5.59
CA THR A 85 11.87 -19.14 -5.26
C THR A 85 12.47 -18.37 -4.09
N GLU A 86 13.12 -19.09 -3.17
CA GLU A 86 13.92 -18.45 -2.12
C GLU A 86 15.22 -17.95 -2.73
N LEU A 87 15.43 -16.64 -2.69
CA LEU A 87 16.62 -15.98 -3.20
C LEU A 87 17.19 -15.07 -2.11
N ASP A 88 18.49 -14.84 -2.11
CA ASP A 88 19.15 -13.86 -1.27
C ASP A 88 19.17 -12.47 -1.96
N ASN A 89 17.98 -11.95 -2.27
CA ASN A 89 17.81 -10.69 -3.02
C ASN A 89 16.94 -9.66 -2.28
N HIS A 90 16.71 -9.84 -0.98
CA HIS A 90 15.82 -8.97 -0.21
C HIS A 90 16.46 -7.61 0.09
N GLY A 91 15.76 -6.55 -0.34
CA GLY A 91 16.05 -5.18 0.07
C GLY A 91 15.26 -4.76 1.32
N SER A 92 15.60 -3.59 1.85
CA SER A 92 14.94 -2.98 3.01
C SER A 92 14.65 -1.50 2.74
N GLN A 93 13.55 -0.99 3.31
CA GLN A 93 13.25 0.44 3.34
C GLN A 93 13.64 0.99 4.71
N ARG A 94 14.49 2.01 4.73
CA ARG A 94 15.08 2.56 5.95
C ARG A 94 14.61 3.99 6.14
N HIS A 95 13.91 4.23 7.25
CA HIS A 95 13.58 5.59 7.71
C HIS A 95 14.86 6.41 7.90
N ILE A 96 14.87 7.62 7.35
CA ILE A 96 15.95 8.60 7.53
C ILE A 96 15.52 9.68 8.50
N ALA A 97 14.45 10.40 8.17
CA ALA A 97 13.93 11.49 8.99
C ALA A 97 12.46 11.78 8.66
N PHE A 98 11.76 12.38 9.61
CA PHE A 98 10.57 13.15 9.32
C PHE A 98 10.96 14.61 9.04
N GLN A 99 10.57 15.13 7.89
CA GLN A 99 10.66 16.56 7.55
C GLN A 99 9.52 17.36 8.20
N LEU A 100 8.37 16.70 8.37
CA LEU A 100 7.21 17.18 9.11
C LEU A 100 6.63 16.00 9.89
N ARG A 101 6.18 16.22 11.12
CA ARG A 101 5.49 15.21 11.94
C ARG A 101 4.51 15.88 12.88
N ASP A 102 3.26 15.83 12.50
CA ASP A 102 2.11 16.33 13.26
C ASP A 102 1.19 15.16 13.65
N PRO A 103 0.23 15.39 14.57
CA PRO A 103 -0.73 14.36 14.95
C PRO A 103 -1.57 13.85 13.77
N ASP A 104 -1.85 14.67 12.77
CA ASP A 104 -2.69 14.37 11.61
C ASP A 104 -1.88 13.98 10.36
N GLY A 105 -0.55 14.02 10.40
CA GLY A 105 0.23 13.67 9.22
C GLY A 105 1.73 13.81 9.38
N PHE A 106 2.46 13.37 8.36
CA PHE A 106 3.91 13.50 8.31
C PHE A 106 4.44 13.51 6.88
N VAL A 107 5.66 14.02 6.74
CA VAL A 107 6.49 13.86 5.54
C VAL A 107 7.76 13.12 5.96
N GLU A 108 7.98 11.96 5.38
CA GLU A 108 9.08 11.06 5.69
C GLU A 108 10.02 10.90 4.50
N GLU A 109 11.31 10.87 4.78
CA GLU A 109 12.36 10.51 3.84
C GLU A 109 12.86 9.09 4.15
N LEU A 110 12.90 8.23 3.15
CA LEU A 110 13.38 6.86 3.26
C LEU A 110 14.43 6.53 2.19
N ARG A 111 15.22 5.50 2.46
CA ARG A 111 16.12 4.87 1.48
C ARG A 111 15.76 3.42 1.27
N TRP A 112 15.77 3.00 0.01
CA TRP A 112 15.58 1.61 -0.39
C TRP A 112 16.95 1.01 -0.69
N VAL A 113 17.40 0.13 0.20
CA VAL A 113 18.73 -0.47 0.18
C VAL A 113 18.62 -1.95 -0.13
N SER A 114 19.25 -2.38 -1.22
CA SER A 114 19.44 -3.79 -1.57
C SER A 114 20.79 -4.32 -1.03
N PRO A 115 21.08 -5.62 -1.12
CA PRO A 115 22.41 -6.14 -0.85
C PRO A 115 23.53 -5.49 -1.68
N GLY A 116 23.20 -4.98 -2.87
CA GLY A 116 24.14 -4.28 -3.77
C GLY A 116 24.32 -2.79 -3.49
N GLY A 117 23.50 -2.17 -2.63
CA GLY A 117 23.58 -0.75 -2.30
C GLY A 117 22.24 -0.02 -2.29
N GLU A 118 22.29 1.30 -2.15
CA GLU A 118 21.10 2.17 -2.23
C GLU A 118 20.63 2.28 -3.69
N LEU A 119 19.36 1.95 -3.95
CA LEU A 119 18.77 2.00 -5.29
C LEU A 119 17.82 3.19 -5.45
N LEU A 120 16.94 3.38 -4.47
CA LEU A 120 15.91 4.42 -4.50
C LEU A 120 15.96 5.28 -3.25
N ARG A 121 15.61 6.55 -3.41
CA ARG A 121 15.12 7.39 -2.32
C ARG A 121 13.62 7.53 -2.43
N GLU A 122 12.96 7.50 -1.28
CA GLU A 122 11.52 7.70 -1.19
C GLU A 122 11.20 8.93 -0.36
N ARG A 123 10.34 9.80 -0.90
CA ARG A 123 9.62 10.80 -0.13
C ARG A 123 8.18 10.35 0.04
N ARG A 124 7.74 10.15 1.27
CA ARG A 124 6.39 9.68 1.62
C ARG A 124 5.66 10.77 2.41
N THR A 125 4.50 11.18 1.92
CA THR A 125 3.60 12.10 2.63
C THR A 125 2.36 11.33 3.05
N VAL A 126 2.00 11.44 4.33
CA VAL A 126 0.81 10.82 4.90
C VAL A 126 -0.01 11.88 5.61
N ALA A 127 -1.32 11.91 5.36
CA ALA A 127 -2.27 12.75 6.10
C ALA A 127 -3.53 11.96 6.48
N ALA A 128 -4.12 12.33 7.61
CA ALA A 128 -5.34 11.75 8.16
C ALA A 128 -6.37 12.87 8.36
N THR A 129 -7.43 12.88 7.54
CA THR A 129 -8.40 13.97 7.50
C THR A 129 -9.80 13.48 7.87
N GLU A 130 -10.50 14.19 8.76
CA GLU A 130 -11.90 13.90 9.05
C GLU A 130 -12.78 14.20 7.83
N LEU A 131 -13.66 13.27 7.45
CA LEU A 131 -14.66 13.51 6.41
C LEU A 131 -16.04 13.71 7.01
N THR A 132 -16.42 12.85 7.97
CA THR A 132 -17.68 12.92 8.70
C THR A 132 -17.45 12.41 10.13
N ASP A 133 -18.49 12.43 10.93
CA ASP A 133 -18.51 11.78 12.25
C ASP A 133 -18.32 10.25 12.22
N ARG A 134 -18.39 9.63 11.03
CA ARG A 134 -18.29 8.18 10.80
C ARG A 134 -17.24 7.77 9.77
N ALA A 135 -16.50 8.71 9.19
CA ALA A 135 -15.51 8.43 8.17
C ALA A 135 -14.35 9.42 8.18
N TRP A 136 -13.16 8.94 7.89
CA TRP A 136 -11.96 9.74 7.70
C TRP A 136 -11.18 9.25 6.48
N ALA A 137 -10.22 10.03 5.99
CA ALA A 137 -9.37 9.68 4.85
C ALA A 137 -7.91 9.56 5.25
N LEU A 138 -7.27 8.47 4.85
CA LEU A 138 -5.81 8.34 4.78
C LEU A 138 -5.35 8.76 3.38
N ASP A 139 -4.64 9.87 3.28
CA ASP A 139 -3.95 10.28 2.05
C ASP A 139 -2.50 9.82 2.13
N LEU A 140 -2.07 8.96 1.19
CA LEU A 140 -0.70 8.50 1.09
C LEU A 140 -0.16 8.84 -0.31
N THR A 141 0.85 9.71 -0.33
CA THR A 141 1.66 9.98 -1.51
C THR A 141 3.05 9.40 -1.32
N PHE A 142 3.57 8.69 -2.31
CA PHE A 142 4.98 8.28 -2.34
C PHE A 142 5.63 8.68 -3.67
N SER A 143 6.90 9.07 -3.59
CA SER A 143 7.76 9.38 -4.74
C SER A 143 9.01 8.51 -4.65
N LEU A 144 9.32 7.71 -5.67
CA LEU A 144 10.51 6.86 -5.73
C LEU A 144 11.48 7.42 -6.78
N THR A 145 12.64 7.89 -6.35
CA THR A 145 13.68 8.46 -7.21
C THR A 145 14.85 7.48 -7.35
N ASN A 146 15.26 7.19 -8.59
CA ASN A 146 16.48 6.42 -8.84
C ASN A 146 17.71 7.26 -8.52
N VAL A 147 18.53 6.79 -7.56
CA VAL A 147 19.76 7.47 -7.14
C VAL A 147 21.04 6.82 -7.67
N THR A 148 20.91 5.78 -8.48
CA THR A 148 22.04 5.10 -9.11
C THR A 148 22.45 5.82 -10.40
N GLY A 149 23.65 5.52 -10.90
CA GLY A 149 24.10 5.98 -12.22
C GLY A 149 23.56 5.16 -13.40
N ASN A 150 22.81 4.08 -13.13
CA ASN A 150 22.29 3.16 -14.14
C ASN A 150 20.76 3.23 -14.21
N PRO A 151 20.14 2.90 -15.36
CA PRO A 151 18.70 2.72 -15.40
C PRO A 151 18.27 1.58 -14.47
N LEU A 152 17.17 1.78 -13.76
CA LEU A 152 16.48 0.75 -12.98
C LEU A 152 15.15 0.41 -13.66
N SER A 153 14.59 -0.73 -13.29
CA SER A 153 13.23 -1.12 -13.66
C SER A 153 12.43 -1.58 -12.45
N ILE A 154 11.16 -1.18 -12.38
CA ILE A 154 10.21 -1.65 -11.37
C ILE A 154 9.28 -2.68 -12.00
N GLY A 155 9.19 -3.86 -11.39
CA GLY A 155 8.35 -4.95 -11.84
C GLY A 155 7.44 -5.52 -10.75
N SER A 156 6.60 -6.45 -11.19
CA SER A 156 5.76 -7.31 -10.37
C SER A 156 5.92 -8.77 -10.81
N PRO A 157 5.43 -9.74 -10.03
CA PRO A 157 5.37 -11.13 -10.48
C PRO A 157 4.66 -11.30 -11.82
N ALA A 158 3.64 -10.48 -12.14
CA ALA A 158 2.98 -10.52 -13.45
C ALA A 158 3.94 -10.20 -14.60
N THR A 159 4.71 -9.12 -14.47
CA THR A 159 5.77 -8.77 -15.45
C THR A 159 6.89 -9.82 -15.51
N ASN A 160 7.03 -10.64 -14.45
CA ASN A 160 7.97 -11.76 -14.37
C ASN A 160 7.35 -13.10 -14.78
N GLY A 161 6.14 -13.12 -15.35
CA GLY A 161 5.52 -14.32 -15.91
C GLY A 161 4.47 -15.00 -15.04
N ARG A 162 3.95 -14.34 -14.00
CA ARG A 162 2.82 -14.82 -13.16
C ARG A 162 1.53 -14.01 -13.43
N PRO A 163 0.75 -14.31 -14.47
CA PRO A 163 -0.51 -13.62 -14.75
C PRO A 163 -1.40 -13.49 -13.51
N GLY A 164 -2.03 -12.32 -13.32
CA GLY A 164 -2.91 -12.04 -12.18
C GLY A 164 -2.19 -11.78 -10.85
N ALA A 165 -0.87 -11.77 -10.79
CA ALA A 165 -0.10 -11.50 -9.57
C ALA A 165 0.65 -10.15 -9.62
N ALA A 166 -0.01 -9.14 -10.17
CA ALA A 166 0.55 -7.80 -10.36
C ALA A 166 0.52 -6.92 -9.09
N TYR A 167 0.91 -7.45 -7.93
CA TYR A 167 1.03 -6.63 -6.73
C TYR A 167 2.34 -5.83 -6.73
N GLY A 168 2.32 -4.65 -6.10
CA GLY A 168 3.47 -3.76 -5.98
C GLY A 168 3.08 -2.29 -6.08
N GLY A 169 3.73 -1.43 -5.30
CA GLY A 169 3.33 -0.05 -5.09
C GLY A 169 2.64 0.14 -3.73
N PHE A 170 1.57 0.93 -3.69
CA PHE A 170 0.71 1.03 -2.51
C PHE A 170 -0.01 -0.29 -2.28
N PHE A 171 -0.03 -0.76 -1.03
CA PHE A 171 -0.78 -1.96 -0.65
C PHE A 171 -1.38 -1.84 0.75
N TRP A 172 -2.61 -2.34 0.87
CA TRP A 172 -3.39 -2.44 2.09
C TRP A 172 -3.72 -3.90 2.36
N ARG A 173 -3.10 -4.48 3.38
CA ARG A 173 -3.51 -5.78 3.95
C ARG A 173 -4.67 -5.55 4.91
N ALA A 174 -5.89 -5.83 4.45
CA ALA A 174 -7.09 -5.66 5.27
C ALA A 174 -7.23 -6.83 6.26
N ARG A 175 -8.00 -6.61 7.32
CA ARG A 175 -8.25 -7.66 8.31
C ARG A 175 -9.04 -8.81 7.70
N LYS A 176 -8.69 -10.04 8.06
CA LYS A 176 -9.50 -11.22 7.75
C LYS A 176 -10.69 -11.33 8.71
N GLU A 177 -11.84 -11.70 8.18
CA GLU A 177 -13.06 -11.98 8.92
C GLU A 177 -13.56 -13.40 8.58
N SER A 178 -14.62 -13.86 9.24
CA SER A 178 -15.21 -15.18 8.95
C SER A 178 -15.80 -15.26 7.55
N ALA A 179 -16.28 -14.15 7.01
CA ALA A 179 -16.72 -14.02 5.62
C ALA A 179 -15.72 -13.14 4.86
N ALA A 180 -15.51 -13.45 3.57
CA ALA A 180 -14.74 -12.58 2.70
C ALA A 180 -15.44 -11.21 2.58
N PRO A 181 -14.70 -10.09 2.63
CA PRO A 181 -15.27 -8.77 2.39
C PRO A 181 -15.74 -8.68 0.93
N GLU A 182 -16.83 -7.96 0.73
CA GLU A 182 -17.32 -7.68 -0.62
C GLU A 182 -16.47 -6.60 -1.27
N VAL A 183 -16.32 -6.66 -2.58
CA VAL A 183 -15.59 -5.66 -3.35
C VAL A 183 -16.43 -5.15 -4.51
N PHE A 184 -16.40 -3.84 -4.73
CA PHE A 184 -17.16 -3.20 -5.80
C PHE A 184 -16.56 -1.84 -6.22
N THR A 185 -16.85 -1.39 -7.45
CA THR A 185 -16.46 -0.07 -8.00
C THR A 185 -17.71 0.74 -8.36
N ALA A 186 -17.64 1.77 -9.21
CA ALA A 186 -18.87 2.39 -9.72
C ALA A 186 -19.70 1.46 -10.65
N GLY A 187 -19.04 0.50 -11.32
CA GLY A 187 -19.67 -0.28 -12.40
C GLY A 187 -19.48 -1.79 -12.33
N ALA A 188 -18.76 -2.30 -11.32
CA ALA A 188 -18.47 -3.72 -11.17
C ALA A 188 -18.59 -4.17 -9.71
N ASP A 189 -18.87 -5.46 -9.54
CA ASP A 189 -18.97 -6.15 -8.24
C ASP A 189 -18.23 -7.48 -8.32
N GLY A 190 -17.60 -7.86 -7.21
CA GLY A 190 -16.87 -9.13 -7.07
C GLY A 190 -15.40 -9.04 -7.50
N GLU A 191 -14.55 -9.84 -6.85
CA GLU A 191 -13.10 -9.84 -7.06
C GLU A 191 -12.74 -10.06 -8.54
N GLU A 192 -13.38 -11.02 -9.20
CA GLU A 192 -13.10 -11.40 -10.59
C GLU A 192 -13.21 -10.21 -11.56
N LYS A 193 -14.25 -9.37 -11.41
CA LYS A 193 -14.51 -8.25 -12.33
C LYS A 193 -13.67 -7.01 -12.01
N VAL A 194 -13.17 -6.93 -10.79
CA VAL A 194 -12.52 -5.74 -10.26
C VAL A 194 -11.00 -5.89 -10.27
N HIS A 195 -10.49 -7.08 -9.97
CA HIS A 195 -9.08 -7.38 -10.01
C HIS A 195 -8.52 -7.14 -11.41
N GLY A 196 -7.44 -6.37 -11.48
CA GLY A 196 -6.75 -6.08 -12.73
C GLY A 196 -7.44 -5.06 -13.63
N SER A 197 -8.49 -4.40 -13.13
CA SER A 197 -9.17 -3.31 -13.85
C SER A 197 -8.87 -1.95 -13.21
N PRO A 198 -8.63 -0.89 -14.01
CA PRO A 198 -8.62 0.47 -13.50
C PRO A 198 -10.05 0.91 -13.15
N ALA A 199 -10.19 1.72 -12.10
CA ALA A 199 -11.43 2.36 -11.72
C ALA A 199 -11.13 3.61 -10.89
N ASP A 200 -11.96 4.66 -11.00
CA ASP A 200 -11.80 5.90 -10.22
C ASP A 200 -11.73 5.64 -8.71
N TRP A 201 -12.51 4.66 -8.26
CA TRP A 201 -12.46 4.16 -6.91
C TRP A 201 -12.91 2.70 -6.81
N LEU A 202 -12.52 2.09 -5.72
CA LEU A 202 -12.79 0.71 -5.32
C LEU A 202 -13.22 0.70 -3.85
N ALA A 203 -14.31 0.02 -3.50
CA ALA A 203 -14.68 -0.23 -2.12
C ALA A 203 -14.43 -1.70 -1.73
N LEU A 204 -13.86 -1.90 -0.54
CA LEU A 204 -13.76 -3.18 0.16
C LEU A 204 -14.62 -3.09 1.43
N ARG A 205 -15.63 -3.95 1.56
CA ARG A 205 -16.67 -3.86 2.58
C ARG A 205 -16.71 -5.11 3.46
N GLY A 206 -16.30 -4.97 4.71
CA GLY A 206 -16.40 -6.01 5.74
C GLY A 206 -17.74 -6.00 6.47
N GLY A 207 -17.80 -6.68 7.62
CA GLY A 207 -19.00 -6.76 8.45
C GLY A 207 -19.38 -5.43 9.09
N THR A 208 -18.40 -4.69 9.63
CA THR A 208 -18.62 -3.46 10.41
C THR A 208 -17.80 -2.26 9.93
N TRP A 209 -17.21 -2.34 8.74
CA TRP A 209 -16.33 -1.31 8.18
C TRP A 209 -16.37 -1.31 6.66
N THR A 210 -16.03 -0.17 6.06
CA THR A 210 -15.80 -0.05 4.62
C THR A 210 -14.52 0.75 4.39
N LEU A 211 -13.68 0.26 3.48
CA LEU A 211 -12.54 0.98 2.92
C LEU A 211 -12.88 1.38 1.49
N VAL A 212 -12.64 2.64 1.11
CA VAL A 212 -12.81 3.08 -0.29
C VAL A 212 -11.52 3.72 -0.77
N PHE A 213 -10.88 3.10 -1.76
CA PHE A 213 -9.59 3.48 -2.32
C PHE A 213 -9.80 4.28 -3.60
N ALA A 214 -9.07 5.38 -3.76
CA ALA A 214 -9.13 6.22 -4.94
C ALA A 214 -7.72 6.64 -5.39
N GLY A 215 -7.47 6.57 -6.70
CA GLY A 215 -6.32 7.22 -7.30
C GLY A 215 -6.55 8.73 -7.35
N ALA A 216 -5.75 9.50 -6.62
CA ALA A 216 -5.98 10.94 -6.48
C ALA A 216 -5.28 11.79 -7.55
N THR A 217 -4.53 11.16 -8.47
CA THR A 217 -3.95 11.80 -9.66
C THR A 217 -4.39 11.05 -10.92
N GLU A 218 -4.36 11.72 -12.07
CA GLU A 218 -4.62 11.07 -13.37
C GLU A 218 -3.72 9.86 -13.59
N GLN A 219 -2.43 9.98 -13.23
CA GLN A 219 -1.48 8.89 -13.35
C GLN A 219 -1.84 7.70 -12.44
N THR A 220 -2.22 7.95 -11.17
CA THR A 220 -2.62 6.86 -10.24
C THR A 220 -3.93 6.19 -10.67
N ARG A 221 -4.88 6.92 -11.28
CA ARG A 221 -6.14 6.32 -11.77
C ARG A 221 -5.96 5.35 -12.93
N ARG A 222 -4.82 5.42 -13.63
CA ARG A 222 -4.48 4.48 -14.70
C ARG A 222 -3.96 3.14 -14.17
N ASP A 223 -3.47 3.10 -12.93
CA ASP A 223 -2.98 1.85 -12.33
C ASP A 223 -4.16 0.90 -12.10
N PRO A 224 -4.11 -0.34 -12.59
CA PRO A 224 -5.12 -1.34 -12.26
C PRO A 224 -5.13 -1.69 -10.78
N TRP A 225 -6.31 -1.99 -10.22
CA TRP A 225 -6.43 -2.43 -8.84
C TRP A 225 -6.00 -3.89 -8.70
N PHE A 226 -5.01 -4.15 -7.85
CA PHE A 226 -4.72 -5.51 -7.37
C PHE A 226 -5.64 -5.81 -6.20
N VAL A 227 -6.58 -6.75 -6.38
CA VAL A 227 -7.55 -7.13 -5.33
C VAL A 227 -7.47 -8.62 -5.01
N ARG A 228 -7.54 -8.94 -3.73
CA ARG A 228 -7.85 -10.26 -3.16
C ARG A 228 -8.88 -10.09 -2.04
N THR A 229 -9.81 -11.02 -1.94
CA THR A 229 -10.87 -11.06 -0.91
C THR A 229 -10.94 -12.44 -0.24
N GLU A 230 -10.94 -13.52 -1.03
CA GLU A 230 -11.15 -14.89 -0.53
C GLU A 230 -9.89 -15.49 0.11
N GLU A 231 -8.77 -15.53 -0.63
CA GLU A 231 -7.49 -16.04 -0.12
C GLU A 231 -7.05 -15.20 1.09
N TYR A 232 -7.05 -13.89 0.85
CA TYR A 232 -6.90 -12.87 1.87
C TYR A 232 -7.47 -11.53 1.43
N PRO A 233 -7.93 -10.69 2.36
CA PRO A 233 -8.29 -9.30 2.05
C PRO A 233 -7.07 -8.43 1.77
N GLY A 234 -6.88 -8.02 0.52
CA GLY A 234 -5.75 -7.17 0.11
C GLY A 234 -6.10 -6.30 -1.08
N VAL A 235 -5.74 -5.02 -1.02
CA VAL A 235 -5.92 -4.05 -2.10
C VAL A 235 -4.63 -3.31 -2.37
N GLY A 236 -4.22 -3.22 -3.63
CA GLY A 236 -3.10 -2.39 -4.05
C GLY A 236 -3.38 -1.62 -5.33
N SER A 237 -2.65 -0.52 -5.51
CA SER A 237 -2.59 0.24 -6.77
C SER A 237 -1.37 -0.28 -7.53
N SER A 238 -1.59 -1.08 -8.58
CA SER A 238 -0.54 -1.84 -9.24
C SER A 238 0.37 -0.93 -10.06
N LEU A 239 1.59 -0.73 -9.57
CA LEU A 239 2.57 0.13 -10.23
C LEU A 239 3.09 -0.46 -11.55
N ALA A 240 3.21 -1.79 -11.63
CA ALA A 240 3.74 -2.52 -12.78
C ALA A 240 2.80 -3.69 -13.10
N TYR A 241 1.67 -3.39 -13.75
CA TYR A 241 0.63 -4.38 -14.03
C TYR A 241 0.98 -5.29 -15.21
N ASP A 242 1.03 -4.72 -16.42
CA ASP A 242 1.38 -5.45 -17.65
C ASP A 242 2.87 -5.36 -17.98
N GLU A 243 3.46 -4.17 -17.78
CA GLU A 243 4.83 -3.87 -18.16
C GLU A 243 5.65 -3.40 -16.97
N ARG A 244 6.97 -3.63 -17.04
CA ARG A 244 7.91 -3.04 -16.07
C ARG A 244 7.95 -1.54 -16.29
N VAL A 245 8.00 -0.78 -15.20
CA VAL A 245 8.17 0.68 -15.25
C VAL A 245 9.65 1.01 -15.35
N PRO A 246 10.15 1.59 -16.45
CA PRO A 246 11.53 2.05 -16.54
C PRO A 246 11.74 3.27 -15.63
N LEU A 247 12.90 3.32 -14.98
CA LEU A 247 13.29 4.42 -14.11
C LEU A 247 14.75 4.81 -14.38
N PRO A 248 15.00 5.70 -15.36
CA PRO A 248 16.34 6.21 -15.66
C PRO A 248 17.02 6.89 -14.45
N PRO A 249 18.35 7.08 -14.48
CA PRO A 249 19.07 7.80 -13.42
C PRO A 249 18.45 9.17 -13.12
N GLY A 250 18.16 9.46 -11.84
CA GLY A 250 17.58 10.72 -11.39
C GLY A 250 16.07 10.87 -11.61
N GLU A 251 15.44 9.98 -12.39
CA GLU A 251 14.00 10.03 -12.63
C GLU A 251 13.20 9.57 -11.41
N THR A 252 11.94 10.03 -11.34
CA THR A 252 11.05 9.79 -10.21
C THR A 252 9.68 9.31 -10.65
N VAL A 253 9.16 8.26 -10.00
CA VAL A 253 7.76 7.85 -10.12
C VAL A 253 6.97 8.27 -8.89
N VAL A 254 5.77 8.78 -9.09
CA VAL A 254 4.90 9.27 -8.02
C VAL A 254 3.54 8.61 -8.09
N ARG A 255 2.97 8.24 -6.94
CA ARG A 255 1.56 7.85 -6.80
C ARG A 255 0.96 8.47 -5.55
N ARG A 256 -0.32 8.83 -5.63
CA ARG A 256 -1.13 9.31 -4.51
C ARG A 256 -2.42 8.51 -4.45
N VAL A 257 -2.57 7.76 -3.37
CA VAL A 257 -3.76 6.96 -3.07
C VAL A 257 -4.43 7.56 -1.85
N VAL A 258 -5.71 7.86 -1.97
CA VAL A 258 -6.55 8.28 -0.85
C VAL A 258 -7.47 7.14 -0.48
N THR A 259 -7.47 6.74 0.78
CA THR A 259 -8.33 5.68 1.30
C THR A 259 -9.29 6.25 2.34
N VAL A 260 -10.58 6.24 2.03
CA VAL A 260 -11.64 6.48 3.01
C VAL A 260 -11.74 5.26 3.92
N VAL A 261 -11.75 5.51 5.22
CA VAL A 261 -11.98 4.52 6.28
C VAL A 261 -13.27 4.88 6.99
N ALA A 262 -14.31 4.06 6.81
CA ALA A 262 -15.65 4.35 7.30
C ALA A 262 -16.17 3.28 8.27
N ASP A 263 -16.94 3.74 9.25
CA ASP A 263 -17.74 2.87 10.12
C ASP A 263 -18.89 2.23 9.34
N GLY A 264 -19.09 0.94 9.56
CA GLY A 264 -20.19 0.20 8.97
C GLY A 264 -20.05 -0.03 7.47
N ARG A 265 -21.18 -0.36 6.85
CA ARG A 265 -21.28 -0.82 5.47
C ARG A 265 -21.82 0.31 4.60
N LEU A 266 -21.01 0.79 3.66
CA LEU A 266 -21.44 1.78 2.68
C LEU A 266 -22.09 1.10 1.47
N ASP A 267 -23.06 1.78 0.87
CA ASP A 267 -23.51 1.51 -0.48
C ASP A 267 -22.64 2.27 -1.51
N ARG A 268 -22.94 2.06 -2.79
CA ARG A 268 -22.19 2.60 -3.92
C ARG A 268 -22.21 4.13 -3.95
N ASP A 269 -23.36 4.74 -3.65
CA ASP A 269 -23.54 6.19 -3.71
C ASP A 269 -22.84 6.90 -2.55
N ALA A 270 -22.93 6.34 -1.34
CA ALA A 270 -22.22 6.84 -0.17
C ALA A 270 -20.70 6.73 -0.35
N ALA A 271 -20.20 5.61 -0.88
CA ALA A 271 -18.78 5.42 -1.20
C ALA A 271 -18.30 6.48 -2.22
N ALA A 272 -19.02 6.67 -3.32
CA ALA A 272 -18.69 7.67 -4.33
C ALA A 272 -18.72 9.11 -3.76
N SER A 273 -19.67 9.42 -2.88
CA SER A 273 -19.77 10.72 -2.22
C SER A 273 -18.58 11.01 -1.30
N LEU A 274 -18.18 10.04 -0.48
CA LEU A 274 -17.02 10.19 0.41
C LEU A 274 -15.71 10.31 -0.37
N VAL A 275 -15.55 9.57 -1.47
CA VAL A 275 -14.38 9.71 -2.35
C VAL A 275 -14.29 11.13 -2.89
N ARG A 276 -15.39 11.68 -3.45
CA ARG A 276 -15.40 13.08 -3.94
C ARG A 276 -14.99 14.06 -2.86
N LYS A 277 -15.47 13.87 -1.62
CA LYS A 277 -15.09 14.72 -0.48
C LYS A 277 -13.59 14.57 -0.14
N ALA A 278 -13.06 13.35 -0.18
CA ALA A 278 -11.68 13.05 0.22
C ALA A 278 -10.62 13.48 -0.81
N VAL A 279 -10.97 13.50 -2.11
CA VAL A 279 -10.05 13.87 -3.19
C VAL A 279 -10.18 15.32 -3.65
N SER A 280 -11.17 16.06 -3.14
CA SER A 280 -11.31 17.50 -3.42
C SER A 280 -10.17 18.28 -2.74
N PRO A 281 -9.64 19.34 -3.38
CA PRO A 281 -8.61 20.21 -2.80
C PRO A 281 -9.05 20.91 -1.52
#